data_AF-A0A1S1Y8W7-F1
#
_entry.id   AF-A0A1S1Y8W7-F1
#
_cell.length_a   1.000
_cell.length_b   1.000
_cell.length_c   1.000
_cell.angle_alpha   90.00
_cell.angle_beta   90.00
_cell.angle_gamma   90.00
#
_symmetry.space_group_name_H-M   'P 1'
#
loop_
_entity.id
_entity.type
_entity.pdbx_description
1 polymer ?
#
loop_
_entity_poly.entity_id
_entity_poly.type
_entity_poly.pdbx_seq_one_letter_code
_entity_poly.pdbx_strand_id
1 'polypeptide(L)'
;MKACQSCAERVNIGCRHQQMPVISRAIGLLFIYLPILTLPFVILSAYLTYWSLKLVGAENVKSWSDFLPERASHRYNLKNQITMDGSFKLSLAQSKLFWILNCTWYCPYSVALFEWHAYMVKVVENWWCPFTHDRKNGYTNGAIDQSFWHIYPEEKAKLHEDDKNNPIFSETAED
;
A
#
# COMPACT_ATOMS: atom_id res chain seq x y z
N MET A 1 -32.13 10.98 12.18
CA MET A 1 -30.98 11.86 12.49
C MET A 1 -29.76 11.34 11.74
N LYS A 2 -28.94 12.25 11.23
CA LYS A 2 -28.06 12.12 10.07
C LYS A 2 -26.82 11.24 10.34
N ALA A 3 -26.82 10.00 9.85
CA ALA A 3 -25.59 9.18 9.71
C ALA A 3 -24.50 9.89 8.87
N CYS A 4 -24.89 10.91 8.10
CA CYS A 4 -24.02 11.71 7.27
C CYS A 4 -23.52 13.02 7.95
N GLN A 5 -23.84 13.27 9.24
CA GLN A 5 -23.34 14.46 9.97
C GLN A 5 -22.24 14.18 10.98
N SER A 6 -21.86 12.92 11.22
CA SER A 6 -20.73 12.61 12.09
C SER A 6 -19.44 12.37 11.29
N CYS A 7 -18.41 13.13 11.69
CA CYS A 7 -16.98 12.86 11.53
C CYS A 7 -16.32 13.33 10.23
N ALA A 8 -15.55 14.42 10.34
CA ALA A 8 -14.80 15.11 9.29
C ALA A 8 -13.57 14.35 8.73
N GLU A 9 -13.49 13.02 8.85
CA GLU A 9 -12.29 12.24 8.48
C GLU A 9 -12.55 11.01 7.60
N ARG A 10 -13.81 10.64 7.34
CA ARG A 10 -14.14 9.44 6.54
C ARG A 10 -14.54 9.78 5.10
N VAL A 11 -14.13 8.94 4.15
CA VAL A 11 -14.64 9.00 2.77
C VAL A 11 -16.10 8.52 2.73
N ASN A 12 -17.02 9.41 2.34
CA ASN A 12 -18.46 9.17 2.38
C ASN A 12 -19.02 8.70 1.02
N ILE A 13 -19.11 7.38 0.81
CA ILE A 13 -19.64 6.79 -0.44
C ILE A 13 -21.14 6.45 -0.31
N GLY A 14 -21.54 5.82 0.79
CA GLY A 14 -22.88 5.26 0.97
C GLY A 14 -24.01 6.29 0.90
N CYS A 15 -23.80 7.50 1.44
CA CYS A 15 -24.85 8.54 1.48
C CYS A 15 -25.32 9.00 0.08
N ARG A 16 -24.47 8.85 -0.96
CA ARG A 16 -24.76 9.33 -2.32
C ARG A 16 -24.83 8.21 -3.36
N HIS A 17 -24.37 7.00 -3.04
CA HIS A 17 -24.22 5.93 -4.03
C HIS A 17 -25.51 5.64 -4.82
N GLN A 18 -26.66 5.53 -4.14
CA GLN A 18 -27.94 5.29 -4.82
C GLN A 18 -28.47 6.49 -5.62
N GLN A 19 -28.02 7.71 -5.28
CA GLN A 19 -28.36 8.94 -6.00
C GLN A 19 -27.55 9.09 -7.30
N MET A 20 -26.45 8.34 -7.45
CA MET A 20 -25.61 8.39 -8.65
C MET A 20 -26.25 7.63 -9.83
N PRO A 21 -26.17 8.16 -11.05
CA PRO A 21 -26.61 7.46 -12.25
C PRO A 21 -25.99 6.06 -12.38
N VAL A 22 -26.75 5.10 -12.93
CA VAL A 22 -26.26 3.72 -13.15
C VAL A 22 -24.98 3.70 -13.98
N ILE A 23 -24.89 4.54 -15.02
CA ILE A 23 -23.72 4.66 -15.89
C ILE A 23 -22.49 5.12 -15.08
N SER A 24 -22.63 6.12 -14.21
CA SER A 24 -21.52 6.58 -13.35
C SER A 24 -21.03 5.48 -12.42
N ARG A 25 -21.94 4.68 -11.87
CA ARG A 25 -21.58 3.52 -11.04
C ARG A 25 -20.88 2.43 -11.86
N ALA A 26 -21.35 2.16 -13.08
CA ALA A 26 -20.74 1.18 -13.97
C ALA A 26 -19.33 1.59 -14.41
N ILE A 27 -19.14 2.86 -14.81
CA ILE A 27 -17.81 3.41 -15.14
C ILE A 27 -16.91 3.40 -13.90
N GLY A 28 -17.43 3.75 -12.72
CA GLY A 28 -16.69 3.66 -11.47
C GLY A 28 -16.18 2.24 -11.18
N LEU A 29 -16.99 1.21 -11.44
CA LEU A 29 -16.56 -0.18 -11.34
C LEU A 29 -15.47 -0.53 -12.35
N LEU A 30 -15.55 -0.03 -13.59
CA LEU A 30 -14.49 -0.23 -14.59
C LEU A 30 -13.14 0.34 -14.10
N PHE A 31 -13.15 1.51 -13.47
CA PHE A 31 -11.94 2.15 -12.93
C PHE A 31 -11.31 1.40 -11.76
N ILE A 32 -12.04 0.51 -11.09
CA ILE A 32 -11.44 -0.42 -10.12
C ILE A 32 -10.49 -1.39 -10.81
N TYR A 33 -10.77 -1.79 -12.06
CA TYR A 33 -10.01 -2.84 -12.77
C TYR A 33 -9.00 -2.30 -13.79
N LEU A 34 -9.17 -1.08 -14.30
CA LEU A 34 -8.18 -0.49 -15.22
C LEU A 34 -6.74 -0.50 -14.68
N PRO A 35 -6.47 -0.28 -13.37
CA PRO A 35 -5.13 -0.41 -12.81
C PRO A 35 -4.48 -1.80 -13.01
N ILE A 36 -5.24 -2.86 -13.31
CA ILE A 36 -4.66 -4.18 -13.66
C ILE A 36 -3.65 -4.06 -14.79
N LEU A 37 -3.91 -3.16 -15.76
CA LEU A 37 -3.02 -2.93 -16.90
C LEU A 37 -1.68 -2.32 -16.50
N THR A 38 -1.62 -1.63 -15.36
CA THR A 38 -0.38 -1.01 -14.86
C THR A 38 0.37 -1.91 -13.88
N LEU A 39 -0.26 -2.97 -13.34
CA LEU A 39 0.39 -3.86 -12.37
C LEU A 39 1.71 -4.45 -12.85
N PRO A 40 1.90 -4.88 -14.11
CA PRO A 40 3.20 -5.36 -14.56
C PRO A 40 4.33 -4.34 -14.36
N PHE A 41 4.06 -3.06 -14.60
CA PHE A 41 5.02 -1.98 -14.40
C PHE A 41 5.28 -1.72 -12.91
N VAL A 42 4.25 -1.77 -12.08
CA VAL A 42 4.39 -1.62 -10.62
C VAL A 42 5.19 -2.77 -10.03
N ILE A 43 4.91 -4.01 -10.45
CA ILE A 43 5.66 -5.22 -10.06
C ILE A 43 7.12 -5.06 -10.46
N LEU A 44 7.40 -4.70 -11.71
CA LEU A 44 8.76 -4.51 -12.18
C LEU A 44 9.48 -3.43 -11.37
N SER A 45 8.84 -2.27 -11.16
CA SER A 45 9.41 -1.18 -10.35
C SER A 45 9.71 -1.64 -8.92
N ALA A 46 8.78 -2.32 -8.25
CA ALA A 46 8.97 -2.80 -6.88
C ALA A 46 10.10 -3.82 -6.78
N TYR A 47 10.21 -4.75 -7.73
CA TYR A 47 11.32 -5.72 -7.75
C TYR A 47 12.67 -5.10 -8.08
N LEU A 48 12.72 -4.10 -8.97
CA LEU A 48 13.96 -3.35 -9.21
C LEU A 48 14.42 -2.63 -7.94
N THR A 49 13.49 -2.02 -7.18
CA THR A 49 13.81 -1.40 -5.90
C THR A 49 14.24 -2.43 -4.86
N TYR A 50 13.53 -3.56 -4.75
CA TYR A 50 13.89 -4.66 -3.85
C TYR A 50 15.30 -5.18 -4.13
N TRP A 51 15.63 -5.48 -5.39
CA TRP A 51 16.95 -5.95 -5.76
C TRP A 51 18.02 -4.87 -5.59
N SER A 52 17.71 -3.61 -5.85
CA SER A 52 18.62 -2.49 -5.54
C SER A 52 19.00 -2.49 -4.06
N LEU A 53 18.02 -2.59 -3.16
CA LEU A 53 18.26 -2.69 -1.71
C LEU A 53 19.12 -3.91 -1.37
N LYS A 54 18.82 -5.08 -1.94
CA LYS A 54 19.63 -6.29 -1.74
C LYS A 54 21.07 -6.12 -2.23
N LEU A 55 21.30 -5.44 -3.35
CA LEU A 55 22.63 -5.21 -3.94
C LEU A 55 23.47 -4.24 -3.11
N VAL A 56 22.85 -3.29 -2.41
CA VAL A 56 23.55 -2.38 -1.49
C VAL A 56 23.70 -2.97 -0.07
N GLY A 57 23.38 -4.25 0.12
CA GLY A 57 23.62 -4.97 1.37
C GLY A 57 22.44 -5.02 2.34
N ALA A 58 21.24 -4.56 1.96
CA ALA A 58 20.11 -4.58 2.89
C ALA A 58 19.71 -6.01 3.29
N GLU A 59 19.53 -6.22 4.59
CA GLU A 59 19.04 -7.45 5.20
C GLU A 59 17.61 -7.28 5.72
N ASN A 60 16.90 -8.38 5.92
CA ASN A 60 15.53 -8.40 6.49
C ASN A 60 14.49 -7.54 5.75
N VAL A 61 14.73 -7.21 4.47
CA VAL A 61 13.80 -6.49 3.61
C VAL A 61 12.55 -7.35 3.39
N LYS A 62 11.37 -6.83 3.76
CA LYS A 62 10.11 -7.55 3.56
C LYS A 62 9.85 -7.82 2.07
N SER A 63 9.39 -9.02 1.80
CA SER A 63 8.92 -9.50 0.50
C SER A 63 7.46 -9.12 0.27
N TRP A 64 6.98 -9.23 -0.99
CA TRP A 64 5.57 -8.99 -1.31
C TRP A 64 4.61 -9.88 -0.51
N SER A 65 4.99 -11.14 -0.23
CA SER A 65 4.14 -12.04 0.55
C SER A 65 3.91 -11.60 1.99
N ASP A 66 4.81 -10.80 2.57
CA ASP A 66 4.66 -10.30 3.94
C ASP A 66 3.52 -9.27 4.07
N PHE A 67 2.99 -8.80 2.94
CA PHE A 67 1.86 -7.86 2.85
C PHE A 67 0.56 -8.56 2.44
N LEU A 68 0.59 -9.86 2.13
CA LEU A 68 -0.62 -10.61 1.81
C LEU A 68 -1.38 -10.95 3.10
N PRO A 69 -2.72 -10.84 3.13
CA PRO A 69 -3.50 -11.32 4.26
C PRO A 69 -3.41 -12.84 4.36
N GLU A 70 -3.58 -13.36 5.58
CA GLU A 70 -3.68 -14.80 5.79
C GLU A 70 -4.84 -15.38 4.98
N ARG A 71 -4.58 -16.43 4.20
CA ARG A 71 -5.63 -17.08 3.38
C ARG A 71 -6.80 -17.59 4.22
N ALA A 72 -6.53 -18.00 5.46
CA ALA A 72 -7.54 -18.46 6.41
C ALA A 72 -8.53 -17.35 6.81
N SER A 73 -8.15 -16.07 6.66
CA SER A 73 -9.05 -14.94 6.95
C SER A 73 -10.20 -14.80 5.94
N HIS A 74 -10.09 -15.43 4.76
CA HIS A 74 -11.17 -15.45 3.77
C HIS A 74 -12.26 -16.46 4.17
N ARG A 75 -13.41 -15.93 4.59
CA ARG A 75 -14.51 -16.72 5.20
C ARG A 75 -15.43 -17.42 4.21
N TYR A 76 -15.37 -17.09 2.93
CA TYR A 76 -16.32 -17.55 1.92
C TYR A 76 -15.68 -18.49 0.89
N ASN A 77 -16.51 -19.31 0.26
CA ASN A 77 -16.17 -20.22 -0.83
C ASN A 77 -17.27 -20.17 -1.90
N LEU A 78 -17.07 -20.85 -3.03
CA LEU A 78 -18.04 -20.83 -4.14
C LEU A 78 -19.45 -21.31 -3.75
N LYS A 79 -19.62 -22.07 -2.66
CA LYS A 79 -20.94 -22.50 -2.18
C LYS A 79 -21.65 -21.40 -1.41
N ASN A 80 -20.98 -20.73 -0.47
CA ASN A 80 -21.58 -19.75 0.44
C ASN A 80 -21.24 -18.27 0.14
N GLN A 81 -20.54 -18.00 -0.97
CA GLN A 81 -20.20 -16.63 -1.37
C GLN A 81 -21.44 -15.76 -1.52
N ILE A 82 -21.42 -14.61 -0.85
CA ILE A 82 -22.45 -13.58 -0.96
C ILE A 82 -22.33 -12.86 -2.30
N THR A 83 -23.49 -12.52 -2.88
CA THR A 83 -23.62 -11.76 -4.13
C THR A 83 -24.59 -10.61 -3.91
N MET A 84 -24.53 -9.60 -4.76
CA MET A 84 -25.48 -8.49 -4.70
C MET A 84 -26.75 -8.83 -5.47
N ASP A 85 -27.91 -8.46 -4.93
CA ASP A 85 -29.16 -8.46 -5.67
C ASP A 85 -29.15 -7.28 -6.67
N GLY A 86 -28.79 -7.58 -7.91
CA GLY A 86 -28.67 -6.59 -8.97
C GLY A 86 -30.02 -6.17 -9.55
N SER A 87 -30.24 -4.85 -9.67
CA SER A 87 -31.31 -4.29 -10.50
C SER A 87 -31.08 -4.49 -12.01
N PHE A 88 -29.87 -4.90 -12.40
CA PHE A 88 -29.43 -5.13 -13.78
C PHE A 88 -28.87 -6.56 -13.92
N LYS A 89 -29.50 -7.39 -14.75
CA LYS A 89 -29.25 -8.85 -14.86
C LYS A 89 -27.87 -9.25 -15.41
N LEU A 90 -27.15 -8.34 -16.05
CA LEU A 90 -25.80 -8.59 -16.58
C LEU A 90 -24.71 -8.06 -15.63
N SER A 91 -25.06 -7.71 -14.39
CA SER A 91 -24.09 -7.25 -13.40
C SER A 91 -23.23 -8.41 -12.92
N LEU A 92 -21.90 -8.33 -13.13
CA LEU A 92 -20.95 -9.31 -12.60
C LEU A 92 -21.01 -9.43 -11.07
N ALA A 93 -21.53 -8.42 -10.37
CA ALA A 93 -21.74 -8.46 -8.93
C ALA A 93 -22.79 -9.52 -8.47
N GLN A 94 -23.57 -10.08 -9.40
CA GLN A 94 -24.47 -11.20 -9.15
C GLN A 94 -23.77 -12.57 -9.22
N SER A 95 -22.50 -12.62 -9.63
CA SER A 95 -21.73 -13.86 -9.78
C SER A 95 -20.89 -14.18 -8.53
N LYS A 96 -21.03 -15.39 -7.99
CA LYS A 96 -20.17 -15.89 -6.91
C LYS A 96 -18.70 -15.99 -7.33
N LEU A 97 -18.46 -16.45 -8.57
CA LEU A 97 -17.10 -16.59 -9.10
C LEU A 97 -16.39 -15.23 -9.18
N PHE A 98 -17.12 -14.20 -9.62
CA PHE A 98 -16.60 -12.84 -9.66
C PHE A 98 -16.09 -12.37 -8.29
N TRP A 99 -16.87 -12.58 -7.23
CA TRP A 99 -16.46 -12.21 -5.87
C TRP A 99 -15.31 -13.08 -5.34
N ILE A 100 -15.31 -14.39 -5.61
CA ILE A 100 -14.19 -15.25 -5.22
C ILE A 100 -12.88 -14.80 -5.86
N LEU A 101 -12.89 -14.51 -7.17
CA LEU A 101 -11.70 -14.01 -7.87
C LEU A 101 -11.26 -12.66 -7.32
N ASN A 102 -12.20 -11.75 -7.07
CA ASN A 102 -11.89 -10.44 -6.51
C ASN A 102 -11.30 -10.53 -5.10
N CYS A 103 -11.98 -11.23 -4.20
CA CYS A 103 -11.64 -11.28 -2.78
C CYS A 103 -10.46 -12.19 -2.46
N THR A 104 -10.15 -13.17 -3.31
CA THR A 104 -9.04 -14.12 -3.08
C THR A 104 -7.78 -13.75 -3.87
N TRP A 105 -7.93 -13.13 -5.04
CA TRP A 105 -6.82 -12.82 -5.93
C TRP A 105 -6.66 -11.32 -6.12
N TYR A 106 -7.60 -10.67 -6.81
CA TYR A 106 -7.37 -9.31 -7.28
C TYR A 106 -7.10 -8.32 -6.13
N CYS A 107 -8.06 -8.17 -5.21
CA CYS A 107 -7.96 -7.22 -4.11
C CYS A 107 -6.77 -7.48 -3.17
N PRO A 108 -6.58 -8.70 -2.61
CA PRO A 108 -5.48 -8.91 -1.66
C PRO A 108 -4.11 -8.73 -2.31
N TYR A 109 -3.89 -9.23 -3.54
CA TYR A 109 -2.60 -9.10 -4.20
C TYR A 109 -2.34 -7.67 -4.68
N SER A 110 -3.34 -6.94 -5.19
CA SER A 110 -3.16 -5.55 -5.61
C SER A 110 -2.88 -4.63 -4.43
N VAL A 111 -3.64 -4.74 -3.34
CA VAL A 111 -3.41 -3.96 -2.11
C VAL A 111 -2.01 -4.24 -1.56
N ALA A 112 -1.65 -5.52 -1.42
CA ALA A 112 -0.33 -5.92 -0.96
C ALA A 112 0.79 -5.40 -1.86
N LEU A 113 0.58 -5.37 -3.18
CA LEU A 113 1.58 -4.87 -4.13
C LEU A 113 1.84 -3.38 -3.92
N PHE A 114 0.78 -2.57 -3.83
CA PHE A 114 0.94 -1.12 -3.65
C PHE A 114 1.49 -0.78 -2.26
N GLU A 115 1.09 -1.51 -1.23
CA GLU A 115 1.63 -1.34 0.12
C GLU A 115 3.12 -1.74 0.20
N TRP A 116 3.48 -2.88 -0.39
CA TRP A 116 4.86 -3.34 -0.49
C TRP A 116 5.72 -2.36 -1.29
N HIS A 117 5.22 -1.86 -2.44
CA HIS A 117 5.91 -0.87 -3.25
C HIS A 117 6.13 0.44 -2.47
N ALA A 118 5.10 0.93 -1.77
CA ALA A 118 5.24 2.11 -0.91
C ALA A 118 6.26 1.89 0.22
N TYR A 119 6.28 0.71 0.83
CA TYR A 119 7.32 0.33 1.80
C TYR A 119 8.72 0.36 1.17
N MET A 120 8.91 -0.23 -0.02
CA MET A 120 10.19 -0.20 -0.74
C MET A 120 10.68 1.23 -0.99
N VAL A 121 9.80 2.11 -1.48
CA VAL A 121 10.13 3.52 -1.73
C VAL A 121 10.52 4.22 -0.43
N LYS A 122 9.79 3.99 0.67
CA LYS A 122 10.13 4.58 1.98
C LYS A 122 11.49 4.11 2.51
N VAL A 123 11.82 2.82 2.37
CA VAL A 123 13.14 2.29 2.77
C VAL A 123 14.25 2.95 1.95
N VAL A 124 14.08 3.05 0.63
CA VAL A 124 15.05 3.76 -0.23
C VAL A 124 15.13 5.24 0.13
N GLU A 125 14.01 5.89 0.42
CA GLU A 125 13.99 7.30 0.81
C GLU A 125 14.69 7.51 2.16
N ASN A 126 14.54 6.60 3.12
CA ASN A 126 15.27 6.64 4.39
C ASN A 126 16.77 6.37 4.20
N TRP A 127 17.14 5.49 3.27
CA TRP A 127 18.54 5.16 3.00
C TRP A 127 19.26 6.24 2.19
N TRP A 128 18.69 6.67 1.06
CA TRP A 128 19.35 7.58 0.12
C TRP A 128 19.19 9.06 0.50
N CYS A 129 18.05 9.43 1.09
CA CYS A 129 17.65 10.82 1.36
C CYS A 129 17.26 11.00 2.84
N PRO A 130 18.23 11.00 3.76
CA PRO A 130 18.00 11.08 5.21
C PRO A 130 17.73 12.50 5.69
N PHE A 131 16.98 13.29 4.93
CA PHE A 131 16.69 14.69 5.28
C PHE A 131 15.28 14.78 5.86
N THR A 132 15.18 15.43 7.01
CA THR A 132 13.93 15.57 7.76
C THR A 132 12.98 16.51 7.02
N HIS A 133 11.73 16.08 6.88
CA HIS A 133 10.61 16.88 6.41
C HIS A 133 9.33 16.40 7.10
N ASP A 134 8.26 17.18 6.99
CA ASP A 134 6.98 17.02 7.70
C ASP A 134 6.32 15.63 7.60
N ARG A 135 6.67 14.84 6.57
CA ARG A 135 6.14 13.47 6.34
C ARG A 135 7.03 12.33 6.82
N LYS A 136 8.30 12.60 7.17
CA LYS A 136 9.29 11.55 7.49
C LYS A 136 8.84 10.66 8.66
N ASN A 137 8.18 11.24 9.66
CA ASN A 137 7.60 10.51 10.80
C ASN A 137 6.58 9.44 10.41
N GLY A 138 5.98 9.52 9.21
CA GLY A 138 5.08 8.50 8.67
C GLY A 138 5.79 7.32 8.00
N TYR A 139 7.12 7.29 7.99
CA TYR A 139 7.94 6.29 7.29
C TYR A 139 8.57 5.26 8.25
N THR A 140 8.12 5.21 9.49
CA THR A 140 8.62 4.29 10.53
C THR A 140 8.57 2.82 10.12
N ASN A 141 7.62 2.43 9.27
CA ASN A 141 7.54 1.07 8.75
C ASN A 141 8.69 0.70 7.79
N GLY A 142 9.45 1.68 7.32
CA GLY A 142 10.65 1.54 6.51
C GLY A 142 11.92 2.02 7.22
N ALA A 143 11.92 2.05 8.56
CA ALA A 143 13.11 2.39 9.33
C ALA A 143 14.28 1.44 9.03
N ILE A 144 15.49 1.96 9.13
CA ILE A 144 16.76 1.29 8.81
C ILE A 144 17.80 1.59 9.89
N ASP A 145 18.85 0.80 9.93
CA ASP A 145 19.99 0.94 10.83
C ASP A 145 20.81 2.20 10.53
N GLN A 146 21.16 2.40 9.25
CA GLN A 146 21.96 3.54 8.79
C GLN A 146 21.54 3.99 7.38
N SER A 147 21.40 5.30 7.19
CA SER A 147 21.33 5.85 5.84
C SER A 147 22.69 5.86 5.14
N PHE A 148 22.71 6.04 3.82
CA PHE A 148 23.91 6.17 2.99
C PHE A 148 24.93 7.16 3.56
N TRP A 149 24.44 8.26 4.14
CA TRP A 149 25.27 9.32 4.70
C TRP A 149 25.83 9.00 6.09
N HIS A 150 25.19 8.07 6.81
CA HIS A 150 25.62 7.62 8.14
C HIS A 150 26.71 6.54 8.08
N ILE A 151 26.87 5.86 6.93
CA ILE A 151 27.86 4.80 6.72
C ILE A 151 29.29 5.35 6.83
N TYR A 152 29.52 6.58 6.37
CA TYR A 152 30.85 7.21 6.31
C TYR A 152 30.95 8.33 7.35
N PRO A 153 31.85 8.26 8.35
CA PRO A 153 31.94 9.24 9.42
C PRO A 153 32.14 10.68 8.93
N GLU A 154 32.93 10.87 7.87
CA GLU A 154 33.19 12.17 7.24
C GLU A 154 31.95 12.77 6.57
N GLU A 155 31.04 11.94 6.08
CA GLU A 155 29.76 12.39 5.51
C GLU A 155 28.74 12.64 6.61
N LYS A 156 28.68 11.77 7.63
CA LYS A 156 27.83 11.95 8.82
C LYS A 156 28.11 13.28 9.51
N ALA A 157 29.38 13.71 9.58
CA ALA A 157 29.78 14.98 10.18
C ALA A 157 29.26 16.23 9.44
N LYS A 158 28.78 16.08 8.19
CA LYS A 158 28.22 17.18 7.39
C LYS A 158 26.71 17.34 7.59
N LEU A 159 26.05 16.35 8.18
CA LEU A 159 24.60 16.37 8.36
C LEU A 159 24.19 17.41 9.41
N HIS A 160 22.97 17.95 9.23
CA HIS A 160 22.33 18.72 10.29
C HIS A 160 22.02 17.81 11.47
N GLU A 161 22.01 18.36 12.70
CA GLU A 161 21.90 17.55 13.91
C GLU A 161 20.58 16.78 14.01
N ASP A 162 19.49 17.36 13.49
CA ASP A 162 18.19 16.69 13.39
C ASP A 162 18.21 15.46 12.46
N ASP A 163 18.98 15.53 11.37
CA ASP A 163 19.11 14.43 10.41
C ASP A 163 20.07 13.38 10.96
N LYS A 164 21.21 13.82 11.51
CA LYS A 164 22.23 12.95 12.10
C LYS A 164 21.70 12.05 13.24
N ASN A 165 20.72 12.56 14.00
CA ASN A 165 20.18 11.90 15.19
C ASN A 165 18.76 11.34 14.97
N ASN A 166 18.31 11.22 13.72
CA ASN A 166 16.96 10.75 13.44
C ASN A 166 16.84 9.22 13.63
N PRO A 167 15.96 8.73 14.52
CA PRO A 167 15.86 7.30 14.84
C PRO A 167 15.28 6.44 13.71
N ILE A 168 14.76 7.05 12.63
CA ILE A 168 14.24 6.31 11.48
C ILE A 168 15.37 5.70 10.64
N PHE A 169 16.56 6.30 10.66
CA PHE A 169 17.69 5.88 9.83
C PHE A 169 19.04 5.97 10.55
N SER A 170 18.99 5.94 11.88
CA SER A 170 20.13 5.86 12.80
C SER A 170 19.72 5.03 14.02
N GLU A 171 20.18 3.77 14.10
CA GLU A 171 19.92 2.89 15.26
C GLU A 171 20.70 3.34 16.51
N THR A 172 21.83 4.03 16.32
CA THR A 172 22.60 4.69 17.36
C THR A 172 22.32 6.19 17.35
N ALA A 173 21.14 6.60 17.82
CA ALA A 173 21.02 7.95 18.37
C ALA A 173 21.91 7.98 19.62
N GLU A 174 23.03 8.70 19.57
CA GLU A 174 23.85 8.94 20.75
C GLU A 174 23.02 9.81 21.71
N ASP A 175 22.67 9.26 22.88
CA ASP A 175 22.09 10.00 24.01
C ASP A 175 23.07 11.06 24.54
#